data_AF-A0AAU6WQT1-F1
#
_entry.id   AF-A0AAU6WQT1-F1
#
_cell.length_a   1.000
_cell.length_b   1.000
_cell.length_c   1.000
_cell.angle_alpha   90.00
_cell.angle_beta   90.00
_cell.angle_gamma   90.00
#
_symmetry.space_group_name_H-M   'P 1'
#
loop_
_entity.id
_entity.type
_entity.pdbx_description
1 polymer ?
#
loop_
_entity_poly.entity_id
_entity_poly.type
_entity_poly.pdbx_seq_one_letter_code
_entity_poly.pdbx_strand_id
1 'polypeptide(L)' 'MLTKSDFGSFVRIHRSYAVPRHLIRSRNTHEVELVHQVKLPIGRAYKSNLDFFGT' A
#
# COMPACT_ATOMS: atom_id res chain seq x y z
N MET A 1 17.88 -11.13 -13.71
CA MET A 1 16.64 -10.95 -14.50
C MET A 1 15.52 -10.69 -13.50
N LEU A 2 14.89 -9.51 -13.53
CA LEU A 2 13.81 -9.16 -12.61
C LEU A 2 12.61 -10.08 -12.87
N THR A 3 12.13 -10.75 -11.83
CA THR A 3 10.97 -11.66 -11.90
C THR A 3 9.69 -10.91 -11.55
N LYS A 4 8.51 -11.40 -11.99
CA LYS A 4 7.19 -10.78 -11.68
C LYS A 4 6.99 -10.51 -10.17
N SER A 5 7.65 -11.30 -9.33
CA SER A 5 7.71 -11.18 -7.86
C SER A 5 8.24 -9.82 -7.39
N ASP A 6 9.21 -9.25 -8.12
CA ASP A 6 9.89 -8.00 -7.75
C ASP A 6 8.97 -6.77 -7.89
N PHE A 7 7.95 -6.86 -8.75
CA PHE A 7 6.95 -5.80 -8.96
C PHE A 7 5.73 -5.94 -8.05
N GLY A 8 5.55 -7.09 -7.38
CA GLY A 8 4.52 -7.26 -6.34
C GLY A 8 4.84 -6.54 -5.03
N SER A 9 6.04 -5.96 -4.92
CA SER A 9 6.53 -5.33 -3.69
C SER A 9 5.96 -3.93 -3.44
N PHE A 10 5.36 -3.26 -4.42
CA PHE A 10 4.76 -1.93 -4.26
C PHE A 10 3.26 -1.95 -4.50
N VAL A 11 2.53 -1.18 -3.71
CA VAL A 11 1.10 -0.94 -3.91
C VAL A 11 0.85 0.55 -4.08
N ARG A 12 0.07 0.90 -5.12
CA ARG A 12 -0.38 2.27 -5.33
C ARG A 12 -1.60 2.53 -4.45
N ILE A 13 -1.49 3.54 -3.57
CA ILE A 13 -2.51 3.89 -2.57
C ILE A 13 -3.17 5.23 -2.85
N HIS A 14 -2.55 6.08 -3.67
CA HIS A 14 -3.04 7.41 -4.04
C HIS A 14 -2.43 7.82 -5.37
N ARG A 15 -2.99 8.85 -6.04
CA ARG A 15 -2.43 9.36 -7.30
C ARG A 15 -0.96 9.78 -7.16
N SER A 16 -0.61 10.32 -5.99
CA SER A 16 0.74 10.81 -5.65
C SER A 16 1.63 9.76 -4.98
N TYR A 17 1.10 8.60 -4.57
CA TYR A 17 1.82 7.67 -3.70
C TYR A 17 1.71 6.22 -4.15
N ALA A 18 2.88 5.58 -4.25
CA ALA A 18 3.02 4.13 -4.25
C ALA A 18 4.01 3.76 -3.13
N VAL A 19 3.67 2.77 -2.32
CA VAL A 19 4.43 2.40 -1.12
C VAL A 19 4.89 0.95 -1.20
N PRO A 20 6.04 0.59 -0.60
CA PRO A 20 6.43 -0.81 -0.48
C PRO A 20 5.46 -1.54 0.45
N ARG A 21 4.84 -2.62 -0.03
CA ARG A 21 3.86 -3.43 0.69
C ARG A 21 4.40 -3.96 2.02
N HIS A 22 5.67 -4.36 2.06
CA HIS A 22 6.33 -4.88 3.27
C HIS A 22 6.53 -3.82 4.37
N LEU A 23 6.45 -2.53 4.03
CA LEU A 23 6.53 -1.45 5.01
C LEU A 23 5.15 -1.04 5.53
N ILE A 24 4.07 -1.58 4.98
CA ILE A 24 2.72 -1.28 5.48
C ILE A 24 2.51 -2.04 6.78
N ARG A 25 2.30 -1.30 7.87
CA ARG A 25 2.03 -1.82 9.20
C ARG A 25 0.55 -2.08 9.42
N SER A 26 -0.29 -1.14 9.03
CA SER A 26 -1.74 -1.22 9.21
C SER A 26 -2.46 -0.33 8.19
N ARG A 27 -3.78 -0.46 8.10
CA ARG A 27 -4.63 0.46 7.33
C ARG A 27 -5.94 0.71 8.04
N ASN A 28 -6.57 1.83 7.72
CA ASN A 28 -8.00 2.03 7.93
C ASN A 28 -8.66 2.46 6.62
N THR A 29 -9.91 2.90 6.68
CA THR A 29 -10.70 3.29 5.51
C THR A 29 -10.14 4.50 4.75
N HIS A 30 -9.30 5.33 5.39
CA HIS A 30 -8.85 6.62 4.88
C HIS A 30 -7.33 6.72 4.71
N GLU A 31 -6.54 5.95 5.46
CA GLU A 31 -5.08 6.03 5.45
C GLU A 31 -4.41 4.65 5.57
N VAL A 32 -3.20 4.58 5.05
CA VAL A 32 -2.24 3.50 5.29
C VAL A 32 -1.20 4.00 6.29
N GLU A 33 -0.86 3.16 7.25
CA GLU A 33 0.23 3.39 8.18
C GLU A 33 1.43 2.53 7.79
N LEU A 34 2.57 3.17 7.60
CA LEU A 34 3.85 2.54 7.35
C LEU A 34 4.64 2.37 8.66
N VAL A 35 5.79 1.69 8.58
CA VAL A 35 6.80 1.70 9.63
C VAL A 35 7.17 3.14 10.06
N HIS A 36 7.69 3.29 11.28
CA HIS A 36 8.04 4.59 11.87
C HIS A 36 6.88 5.60 11.95
N GLN A 37 5.64 5.11 12.07
CA GLN A 37 4.43 5.94 12.26
C GLN A 37 4.13 6.92 11.11
N VAL A 38 4.66 6.68 9.92
CA VAL A 38 4.33 7.48 8.73
C VAL A 38 2.93 7.10 8.24
N LYS A 39 2.04 8.09 8.14
CA LYS A 39 0.66 7.90 7.67
C LYS A 39 0.45 8.58 6.32
N LEU A 40 -0.13 7.87 5.37
CA LEU A 40 -0.40 8.36 4.02
C LEU A 40 -1.87 8.16 3.65
N PRO A 41 -2.51 9.15 3.00
CA PRO A 41 -3.92 9.05 2.63
C PRO A 41 -4.14 8.03 1.52
N ILE A 42 -5.29 7.36 1.57
CA ILE A 42 -5.78 6.45 0.53
C ILE A 42 -6.75 7.22 -0.38
N GLY A 43 -6.44 7.26 -1.67
CA GLY A 43 -7.39 7.76 -2.66
C GLY A 43 -8.53 6.76 -2.86
N ARG A 44 -9.77 7.26 -2.99
CA ARG A 44 -10.97 6.39 -3.15
C ARG A 44 -10.82 5.36 -4.26
N ALA A 45 -10.25 5.75 -5.40
CA ALA A 45 -10.02 4.88 -6.56
C ALA A 45 -8.99 3.75 -6.32
N TYR A 46 -8.23 3.81 -5.22
CA TYR A 46 -7.14 2.87 -4.92
C TYR A 46 -7.43 1.97 -3.72
N LYS A 47 -8.64 2.02 -3.13
CA LYS A 47 -8.98 1.23 -1.94
C LYS A 47 -8.86 -0.28 -2.17
N SER A 48 -9.32 -0.76 -3.33
CA SER A 48 -9.28 -2.18 -3.70
C SER A 48 -7.86 -2.72 -3.87
N ASN A 49 -6.89 -1.85 -4.14
CA ASN A 49 -5.48 -2.27 -4.22
C ASN A 49 -4.96 -2.79 -2.87
N LEU A 50 -5.65 -2.50 -1.77
CA LEU A 50 -5.31 -2.93 -0.41
C LEU A 50 -6.14 -4.14 0.05
N ASP A 51 -6.90 -4.79 -0.82
CA ASP A 51 -7.75 -5.95 -0.47
C ASP A 51 -6.97 -7.21 -0.10
N PHE A 52 -5.64 -7.18 -0.25
CA PHE A 52 -4.75 -8.20 0.28
C PHE A 52 -4.62 -8.19 1.82
N PHE A 53 -5.16 -7.16 2.49
CA PHE A 53 -5.36 -7.16 3.95
C PHE A 53 -6.64 -7.93 4.26
N GLY A 54 -6.55 -9.27 4.36
CA GLY A 54 -7.72 -10.11 4.62
C GLY A 54 -7.55 -11.59 4.24
N THR A 55 -6.52 -12.26 4.77
CA THR A 55 -6.46 -13.73 4.92
C THR A 55 -6.08 -14.06 6.33
#